data_AF-A0A7J6RN54-F1
#
_entry.id   AF-A0A7J6RN54-F1
#
_cell.length_a   1.000
_cell.length_b   1.000
_cell.length_c   1.000
_cell.angle_alpha   90.00
_cell.angle_beta   90.00
_cell.angle_gamma   90.00
#
_symmetry.space_group_name_H-M   'P 1'
#
loop_
_entity.id
_entity.type
_entity.pdbx_description
1 polymer ?
#
loop_
_entity_poly.entity_id
_entity_poly.type
_entity_poly.pdbx_seq_one_letter_code
_entity_poly.pdbx_strand_id
1 'polypeptide(L)'
;GESKGLEAFVDRLYDSLQADERVKHFFAGSKLEELKRNQCTYLKQVFGGAVEYDGRDLPTIHANIRVSDFHFDSFLELALREFDNVGLDPDAIDECIVLLETVRDSVVHPSLRDHDVRKVQEAANRKPLYDRLGGERTVTMVVEEVYGRALTDDRLRSFFEKNKAKVQSIKKKMAQYICGAIGGPSAYDVADMKPAHYSMNITSFHFDAVIEILREVMHQMDIPSGDAAQVSRALQGARENVCTGYIVRTEIAKRSLAKGSDQMFRRLGESEGLARIFDMVYSMAVNDQRIKHFFEKDADRIKQGQLVFTINQLGGPKTYEGRDLLDIHLGLGVTDYHFDCFIGIFGRALQGAGIEDGTIDEALIALEPLRRSVLGRTEEDEFRALAFKQGQSMIDRMGGDMSLETFVDFLYQAAVGDDRIRYYLDKGPAKLKQIQKKVYQYLSGAFGGPVSLLTKPLPTRNEVD
;
A
#
# COMPACT_ATOMS: atom_id res chain seq x y z
N GLY A 1 32.46 -26.97 -13.26
CA GLY A 1 33.76 -26.86 -12.59
C GLY A 1 33.75 -25.59 -11.78
N GLU A 2 34.19 -25.66 -10.53
CA GLU A 2 34.09 -24.60 -9.50
C GLU A 2 34.51 -23.21 -9.99
N SER A 3 35.51 -23.11 -10.88
CA SER A 3 36.00 -21.82 -11.39
C SER A 3 35.01 -21.06 -12.29
N LYS A 4 34.18 -21.78 -13.08
CA LYS A 4 33.27 -21.15 -14.06
C LYS A 4 32.03 -20.53 -13.41
N GLY A 5 31.61 -21.04 -12.25
CA GLY A 5 30.44 -20.54 -11.53
C GLY A 5 30.70 -19.15 -10.92
N LEU A 6 31.84 -19.00 -10.25
CA LEU A 6 32.21 -17.74 -9.63
C LEU A 6 32.50 -16.64 -10.66
N GLU A 7 33.11 -16.98 -11.79
CA GLU A 7 33.33 -16.02 -12.90
C GLU A 7 31.99 -15.49 -13.43
N ALA A 8 31.01 -16.38 -13.66
CA ALA A 8 29.68 -16.00 -14.10
C ALA A 8 28.88 -15.21 -13.04
N PHE A 9 29.13 -15.45 -11.75
CA PHE A 9 28.59 -14.64 -10.67
C PHE A 9 29.18 -13.23 -10.69
N VAL A 10 30.51 -13.11 -10.75
CA VAL A 10 31.20 -11.82 -10.75
C VAL A 10 30.78 -10.99 -11.96
N ASP A 11 30.63 -11.59 -13.14
CA ASP A 11 30.14 -10.87 -14.32
C ASP A 11 28.75 -10.24 -14.08
N ARG A 12 27.79 -11.03 -13.60
CA ARG A 12 26.43 -10.57 -13.29
C ARG A 12 26.37 -9.54 -12.17
N LEU A 13 27.21 -9.73 -11.15
CA LEU A 13 27.33 -8.77 -10.05
C LEU A 13 27.79 -7.41 -10.60
N TYR A 14 28.79 -7.37 -11.48
CA TYR A 14 29.27 -6.12 -12.05
C TYR A 14 28.28 -5.47 -13.05
N ASP A 15 27.46 -6.26 -13.74
CA ASP A 15 26.34 -5.72 -14.54
C ASP A 15 25.31 -5.04 -13.62
N SER A 16 24.99 -5.69 -12.49
CA SER A 16 24.08 -5.16 -11.48
C SER A 16 24.62 -3.91 -10.79
N LEU A 17 25.91 -3.90 -10.45
CA LEU A 17 26.59 -2.75 -9.85
C LEU A 17 26.62 -1.53 -10.79
N GLN A 18 26.73 -1.74 -12.10
CA GLN A 18 26.69 -0.66 -13.09
C GLN A 18 25.28 -0.13 -13.33
N ALA A 19 24.25 -0.95 -13.10
CA ALA A 19 22.85 -0.56 -13.24
C ALA A 19 22.30 0.13 -11.98
N ASP A 20 22.89 -0.08 -10.81
CA ASP A 20 22.39 0.44 -9.53
C ASP A 20 22.87 1.89 -9.25
N GLU A 21 21.95 2.84 -9.22
CA GLU A 21 22.22 4.27 -8.97
C GLU A 21 22.99 4.53 -7.66
N ARG A 22 22.84 3.66 -6.64
CA ARG A 22 23.46 3.81 -5.33
C ARG A 22 24.96 3.59 -5.36
N VAL A 23 25.47 2.79 -6.31
CA VAL A 23 26.88 2.31 -6.30
C VAL A 23 27.59 2.43 -7.65
N LYS A 24 26.88 2.59 -8.76
CA LYS A 24 27.48 2.64 -10.11
C LYS A 24 28.57 3.69 -10.28
N HIS A 25 28.48 4.79 -9.53
CA HIS A 25 29.42 5.91 -9.62
C HIS A 25 30.84 5.54 -9.15
N PHE A 26 31.01 4.53 -8.29
CA PHE A 26 32.33 4.04 -7.88
C PHE A 26 33.10 3.34 -9.01
N PHE A 27 32.39 2.89 -10.04
CA PHE A 27 32.97 2.12 -11.15
C PHE A 27 33.17 2.94 -12.42
N ALA A 28 32.77 4.22 -12.42
CA ALA A 28 32.89 5.11 -13.56
C ALA A 28 34.37 5.33 -13.95
N GLY A 29 34.71 5.07 -15.22
CA GLY A 29 36.08 5.22 -15.74
C GLY A 29 37.07 4.14 -15.29
N SER A 30 36.59 3.09 -14.61
CA SER A 30 37.43 1.98 -14.16
C SER A 30 37.71 0.95 -15.28
N LYS A 31 38.79 0.18 -15.12
CA LYS A 31 39.07 -0.97 -15.98
C LYS A 31 38.29 -2.19 -15.48
N LEU A 32 37.00 -2.26 -15.84
CA LEU A 32 36.06 -3.24 -15.33
C LEU A 32 36.54 -4.70 -15.46
N GLU A 33 37.11 -5.07 -16.60
CA GLU A 33 37.63 -6.43 -16.83
C GLU A 33 38.81 -6.80 -15.91
N GLU A 34 39.62 -5.81 -15.52
CA GLU A 34 40.70 -6.00 -14.56
C GLU A 34 40.14 -6.11 -13.14
N LEU A 35 39.14 -5.28 -12.79
CA LEU A 35 38.45 -5.35 -11.50
C LEU A 35 37.72 -6.68 -11.30
N LYS A 36 36.93 -7.12 -12.29
CA LYS A 36 36.24 -8.42 -12.26
C LYS A 36 37.21 -9.57 -12.03
N ARG A 37 38.34 -9.58 -12.73
CA ARG A 37 39.37 -10.62 -12.58
C ARG A 37 39.96 -10.61 -11.16
N ASN A 38 40.33 -9.44 -10.66
CA ASN A 38 40.90 -9.28 -9.32
C ASN A 38 39.89 -9.66 -8.23
N GLN A 39 38.63 -9.23 -8.38
CA GLN A 39 37.54 -9.57 -7.47
C GLN A 39 37.27 -11.08 -7.48
N CYS A 40 37.27 -11.71 -8.66
CA CYS A 40 37.11 -13.16 -8.78
C CYS A 40 38.23 -13.90 -8.04
N THR A 41 39.50 -13.53 -8.24
CA THR A 41 40.64 -14.11 -7.49
C THR A 41 40.49 -13.89 -5.99
N TYR A 42 40.11 -12.69 -5.56
CA TYR A 42 39.90 -12.37 -4.14
C TYR A 42 38.78 -13.22 -3.53
N LEU A 43 37.64 -13.35 -4.20
CA LEU A 43 36.52 -14.17 -3.73
C LEU A 43 36.88 -15.66 -3.70
N LYS A 44 37.69 -16.16 -4.65
CA LYS A 44 38.22 -17.54 -4.58
C LYS A 44 38.98 -17.76 -3.27
N GLN A 45 39.82 -16.81 -2.86
CA GLN A 45 40.53 -16.90 -1.58
C GLN A 45 39.57 -16.83 -0.38
N VAL A 46 38.67 -15.84 -0.36
CA VAL A 46 37.73 -15.61 0.75
C VAL A 46 36.81 -16.81 0.97
N PHE A 47 36.35 -17.46 -0.10
CA PHE A 47 35.52 -18.67 -0.04
C PHE A 47 36.32 -19.97 0.17
N GLY A 48 37.59 -19.87 0.55
CA GLY A 48 38.41 -21.02 0.94
C GLY A 48 39.03 -21.81 -0.21
N GLY A 49 39.05 -21.26 -1.43
CA GLY A 49 39.75 -21.85 -2.56
C GLY A 49 41.27 -21.80 -2.41
N ALA A 50 41.98 -22.74 -3.04
CA ALA A 50 43.44 -22.83 -3.04
C ALA A 50 44.10 -21.79 -3.98
N VAL A 51 43.72 -20.52 -3.84
CA VAL A 51 44.24 -19.38 -4.60
C VAL A 51 44.60 -18.28 -3.62
N GLU A 52 45.76 -17.67 -3.81
CA GLU A 52 46.19 -16.49 -3.06
C GLU A 52 46.00 -15.25 -3.92
N TYR A 53 45.34 -14.25 -3.35
CA TYR A 53 45.18 -12.93 -3.92
C TYR A 53 46.46 -12.12 -3.69
N ASP A 54 47.13 -11.76 -4.79
CA ASP A 54 48.42 -11.06 -4.81
C ASP A 54 48.28 -9.56 -5.10
N GLY A 55 47.04 -9.05 -5.14
CA GLY A 55 46.77 -7.63 -5.34
C GLY A 55 47.00 -6.78 -4.10
N ARG A 56 46.76 -5.47 -4.23
CA ARG A 56 46.80 -4.53 -3.09
C ARG A 56 45.76 -4.93 -2.04
N ASP A 57 46.08 -4.75 -0.76
CA ASP A 57 45.12 -5.03 0.30
C ASP A 57 43.87 -4.14 0.20
N LEU A 58 42.73 -4.68 0.62
CA LEU A 58 41.43 -4.01 0.54
C LEU A 58 41.44 -2.61 1.18
N PRO A 59 42.00 -2.40 2.39
CA PRO A 59 42.09 -1.07 2.99
C PRO A 59 42.83 -0.08 2.09
N THR A 60 43.98 -0.47 1.53
CA THR A 60 44.74 0.37 0.61
C THR A 60 43.98 0.70 -0.67
N ILE A 61 43.23 -0.25 -1.22
CA ILE A 61 42.39 -0.02 -2.42
C ILE A 61 41.28 0.99 -2.10
N HIS A 62 40.61 0.84 -0.95
CA HIS A 62 39.43 1.61 -0.59
C HIS A 62 39.74 2.91 0.18
N ALA A 63 41.00 3.16 0.56
CA ALA A 63 41.41 4.34 1.33
C ALA A 63 40.98 5.67 0.71
N ASN A 64 40.96 5.76 -0.63
CA ASN A 64 40.57 6.97 -1.36
C ASN A 64 39.14 6.91 -1.92
N ILE A 65 38.40 5.85 -1.59
CA ILE A 65 37.02 5.62 -2.05
C ILE A 65 36.10 5.85 -0.86
N ARG A 66 35.13 6.76 -1.00
CA ARG A 66 34.19 7.12 0.09
C ARG A 66 33.03 6.13 0.20
N VAL A 67 33.34 4.85 0.38
CA VAL A 67 32.35 3.81 0.65
C VAL A 67 31.81 3.99 2.07
N SER A 68 30.49 4.04 2.22
CA SER A 68 29.78 4.10 3.51
C SER A 68 29.10 2.76 3.77
N ASP A 69 28.54 2.58 4.97
CA ASP A 69 27.74 1.37 5.25
C ASP A 69 26.57 1.21 4.29
N PHE A 70 25.87 2.30 3.96
CA PHE A 70 24.80 2.27 2.95
C PHE A 70 25.26 1.72 1.60
N HIS A 71 26.46 2.11 1.14
CA HIS A 71 27.02 1.62 -0.11
C HIS A 71 27.42 0.15 -0.03
N PHE A 72 27.98 -0.29 1.10
CA PHE A 72 28.37 -1.68 1.31
C PHE A 72 27.15 -2.59 1.46
N ASP A 73 26.11 -2.14 2.16
CA ASP A 73 24.83 -2.86 2.29
C ASP A 73 24.16 -3.02 0.92
N SER A 74 24.20 -1.98 0.09
CA SER A 74 23.72 -2.04 -1.29
C SER A 74 24.52 -3.05 -2.13
N PHE A 75 25.83 -3.17 -1.92
CA PHE A 75 26.66 -4.18 -2.56
C PHE A 75 26.27 -5.61 -2.11
N LEU A 76 26.06 -5.84 -0.80
CA LEU A 76 25.66 -7.15 -0.29
C LEU A 76 24.27 -7.56 -0.76
N GLU A 77 23.32 -6.63 -0.84
CA GLU A 77 21.99 -6.88 -1.39
C GLU A 77 22.06 -7.36 -2.84
N LEU A 78 22.89 -6.70 -3.67
CA LEU A 78 23.12 -7.10 -5.05
C LEU A 78 23.86 -8.45 -5.14
N ALA A 79 24.86 -8.69 -4.29
CA ALA A 79 25.57 -9.96 -4.23
C ALA A 79 24.64 -11.12 -3.85
N LEU A 80 23.77 -10.94 -2.85
CA LEU A 80 22.77 -11.94 -2.44
C LEU A 80 21.85 -12.29 -3.61
N ARG A 81 21.32 -11.27 -4.30
CA ARG A 81 20.47 -11.49 -5.48
C ARG A 81 21.20 -12.25 -6.58
N GLU A 82 22.46 -11.91 -6.85
CA GLU A 82 23.20 -12.59 -7.92
C GLU A 82 23.65 -13.99 -7.52
N PHE A 83 23.86 -14.28 -6.23
CA PHE A 83 24.08 -15.65 -5.76
C PHE A 83 22.83 -16.52 -5.98
N ASP A 84 21.65 -15.98 -5.68
CA ASP A 84 20.37 -16.65 -5.96
C ASP A 84 20.18 -16.88 -7.47
N ASN A 85 20.46 -15.87 -8.30
CA ASN A 85 20.35 -15.97 -9.77
C ASN A 85 21.28 -17.01 -10.39
N VAL A 86 22.45 -17.27 -9.79
CA VAL A 86 23.35 -18.35 -10.25
C VAL A 86 22.99 -19.72 -9.69
N GLY A 87 21.95 -19.80 -8.85
CA GLY A 87 21.41 -21.03 -8.28
C GLY A 87 22.28 -21.61 -7.16
N LEU A 88 22.94 -20.77 -6.37
CA LEU A 88 23.55 -21.23 -5.12
C LEU A 88 22.47 -21.71 -4.15
N ASP A 89 22.79 -22.73 -3.36
CA ASP A 89 21.92 -23.19 -2.28
C ASP A 89 21.85 -22.12 -1.17
N PRO A 90 20.68 -21.87 -0.53
CA PRO A 90 20.52 -20.83 0.47
C PRO A 90 21.55 -20.85 1.62
N ASP A 91 21.93 -22.04 2.11
CA ASP A 91 22.92 -22.14 3.19
C ASP A 91 24.30 -21.64 2.72
N ALA A 92 24.65 -21.93 1.46
CA ALA A 92 25.88 -21.44 0.85
C ALA A 92 25.85 -19.93 0.55
N ILE A 93 24.66 -19.38 0.23
CA ILE A 93 24.48 -17.92 0.09
C ILE A 93 24.77 -17.24 1.43
N ASP A 94 24.18 -17.76 2.51
CA ASP A 94 24.38 -17.21 3.86
C ASP A 94 25.87 -17.26 4.26
N GLU A 95 26.55 -18.38 4.03
CA GLU A 95 28.01 -18.50 4.25
C GLU A 95 28.80 -17.48 3.43
N CYS A 96 28.49 -17.32 2.14
CA CYS A 96 29.14 -16.33 1.28
C CYS A 96 28.92 -14.89 1.78
N ILE A 97 27.70 -14.55 2.21
CA ILE A 97 27.39 -13.22 2.74
C ILE A 97 28.12 -12.98 4.06
N VAL A 98 28.18 -13.97 4.96
CA VAL A 98 28.96 -13.86 6.20
C VAL A 98 30.43 -13.59 5.89
N LEU A 99 31.01 -14.31 4.92
CA LEU A 99 32.40 -14.12 4.51
C LEU A 99 32.62 -12.72 3.89
N LEU A 100 31.70 -12.23 3.06
CA LEU A 100 31.75 -10.87 2.54
C LEU A 100 31.60 -9.81 3.64
N GLU A 101 30.74 -10.04 4.62
CA GLU A 101 30.55 -9.14 5.76
C GLU A 101 31.84 -9.01 6.58
N THR A 102 32.64 -10.08 6.72
CA THR A 102 33.92 -10.03 7.43
C THR A 102 34.92 -9.03 6.82
N VAL A 103 34.77 -8.66 5.54
CA VAL A 103 35.66 -7.71 4.88
C VAL A 103 35.17 -6.26 4.95
N ARG A 104 34.01 -5.98 5.54
CA ARG A 104 33.42 -4.63 5.65
C ARG A 104 34.39 -3.63 6.25
N ASP A 105 35.07 -4.02 7.33
CA ASP A 105 36.03 -3.16 8.03
C ASP A 105 37.23 -2.76 7.16
N SER A 106 37.49 -3.49 6.09
CA SER A 106 38.54 -3.20 5.12
C SER A 106 38.07 -2.36 3.93
N VAL A 107 36.76 -2.16 3.77
CA VAL A 107 36.15 -1.50 2.61
C VAL A 107 35.47 -0.19 3.00
N VAL A 108 34.74 -0.16 4.12
CA VAL A 108 33.98 1.02 4.56
C VAL A 108 34.90 2.03 5.23
N HIS A 109 34.84 3.27 4.75
CA HIS A 109 35.66 4.37 5.25
C HIS A 109 35.34 4.64 6.74
N PRO A 110 36.34 4.69 7.63
CA PRO A 110 36.13 4.78 9.08
C PRO A 110 35.22 5.92 9.54
N SER A 111 35.30 7.09 8.89
CA SER A 111 34.48 8.26 9.22
C SER A 111 33.06 8.25 8.62
N LEU A 112 32.71 7.22 7.85
CA LEU A 112 31.39 7.02 7.23
C LEU A 112 30.73 5.73 7.75
N ARG A 113 31.23 5.21 8.87
CA ARG A 113 30.64 4.08 9.59
C ARG A 113 29.51 4.57 10.48
N ASP A 114 28.31 4.08 10.23
CA ASP A 114 27.10 4.29 11.03
C ASP A 114 26.44 2.94 11.34
N HIS A 115 27.26 1.92 11.61
CA HIS A 115 26.82 0.53 11.77
C HIS A 115 26.67 0.12 13.25
N ASP A 116 25.45 -0.27 13.64
CA ASP A 116 25.20 -1.12 14.80
C ASP A 116 25.23 -2.59 14.35
N VAL A 117 26.45 -3.16 14.32
CA VAL A 117 26.77 -4.55 13.91
C VAL A 117 25.84 -5.59 14.55
N ARG A 118 25.30 -5.31 15.75
CA ARG A 118 24.40 -6.22 16.46
C ARG A 118 23.07 -6.44 15.75
N LYS A 119 22.49 -5.41 15.12
CA LYS A 119 21.17 -5.53 14.46
C LYS A 119 21.24 -6.28 13.14
N VAL A 120 22.32 -6.11 12.39
CA VAL A 120 22.55 -6.81 11.12
C VAL A 120 22.97 -8.25 11.37
N GLN A 121 23.83 -8.52 12.36
CA GLN A 121 24.14 -9.88 12.77
C GLN A 121 22.92 -10.60 13.38
N GLU A 122 22.04 -9.93 14.14
CA GLU A 122 20.78 -10.49 14.62
C GLU A 122 19.76 -10.73 13.51
N ALA A 123 19.74 -9.91 12.45
CA ALA A 123 18.89 -10.10 11.29
C ALA A 123 19.40 -11.22 10.37
N ALA A 124 20.72 -11.30 10.16
CA ALA A 124 21.39 -12.32 9.35
C ALA A 124 21.43 -13.69 10.05
N ASN A 125 21.57 -13.73 11.39
CA ASN A 125 21.50 -14.98 12.16
C ASN A 125 20.05 -15.41 12.47
N ARG A 126 19.04 -14.68 12.01
CA ARG A 126 17.64 -15.08 12.14
C ARG A 126 17.23 -15.78 10.86
N LYS A 127 16.77 -17.02 11.01
CA LYS A 127 16.04 -17.73 9.95
C LYS A 127 15.04 -16.77 9.28
N PRO A 128 14.81 -16.86 7.96
CA PRO A 128 13.79 -16.10 7.26
C PRO A 128 12.48 -16.03 8.03
N LEU A 129 11.73 -14.93 7.89
CA LEU A 129 10.44 -14.80 8.56
C LEU A 129 9.51 -15.98 8.23
N TYR A 130 9.59 -16.50 7.00
CA TYR A 130 8.99 -17.77 6.60
C TYR A 130 9.23 -18.91 7.59
N ASP A 131 10.49 -19.23 7.88
CA ASP A 131 10.87 -20.33 8.79
C ASP A 131 10.52 -20.04 10.24
N ARG A 132 10.66 -18.78 10.67
CA ARG A 132 10.26 -18.34 12.01
C ARG A 132 8.77 -18.51 12.27
N LEU A 133 7.95 -18.34 11.25
CA LEU A 133 6.52 -18.59 11.32
C LEU A 133 6.17 -20.08 11.22
N GLY A 134 7.12 -20.97 10.94
CA GLY A 134 6.85 -22.40 10.73
C GLY A 134 6.48 -22.76 9.28
N GLY A 135 6.85 -21.92 8.32
CA GLY A 135 6.75 -22.16 6.89
C GLY A 135 5.33 -22.08 6.32
N GLU A 136 5.13 -22.70 5.15
CA GLU A 136 3.92 -22.61 4.33
C GLU A 136 2.65 -23.02 5.08
N ARG A 137 2.76 -24.00 5.99
CA ARG A 137 1.63 -24.47 6.79
C ARG A 137 1.00 -23.34 7.60
N THR A 138 1.81 -22.56 8.32
CA THR A 138 1.31 -21.46 9.14
C THR A 138 0.73 -20.36 8.28
N VAL A 139 1.41 -20.00 7.17
CA VAL A 139 0.91 -18.98 6.24
C VAL A 139 -0.44 -19.38 5.66
N THR A 140 -0.60 -20.64 5.28
CA THR A 140 -1.86 -21.17 4.74
C THR A 140 -2.97 -21.14 5.78
N MET A 141 -2.68 -21.48 7.04
CA MET A 141 -3.65 -21.36 8.14
C MET A 141 -4.08 -19.91 8.38
N VAL A 142 -3.12 -18.97 8.40
CA VAL A 142 -3.39 -17.53 8.51
C VAL A 142 -4.29 -17.08 7.35
N VAL A 143 -3.95 -17.44 6.12
CA VAL A 143 -4.74 -17.07 4.93
C VAL A 143 -6.14 -17.69 4.97
N GLU A 144 -6.28 -18.93 5.40
CA GLU A 144 -7.58 -19.60 5.52
C GLU A 144 -8.50 -18.84 6.47
N GLU A 145 -7.98 -18.47 7.65
CA GLU A 145 -8.73 -17.72 8.66
C GLU A 145 -9.02 -16.28 8.22
N VAL A 146 -8.06 -15.60 7.57
CA VAL A 146 -8.26 -14.25 7.00
C VAL A 146 -9.42 -14.25 6.00
N TYR A 147 -9.45 -15.22 5.09
CA TYR A 147 -10.55 -15.32 4.12
C TYR A 147 -11.85 -15.78 4.77
N GLY A 148 -11.80 -16.62 5.81
CA GLY A 148 -12.99 -16.95 6.61
C GLY A 148 -13.70 -15.70 7.12
N ARG A 149 -12.93 -14.73 7.63
CA ARG A 149 -13.46 -13.43 8.08
C ARG A 149 -13.83 -12.51 6.93
N ALA A 150 -12.97 -12.37 5.92
CA ALA A 150 -13.22 -11.49 4.77
C ALA A 150 -14.50 -11.85 3.99
N LEU A 151 -14.89 -13.13 3.97
CA LEU A 151 -16.14 -13.58 3.35
C LEU A 151 -17.40 -13.17 4.13
N THR A 152 -17.26 -12.71 5.37
CA THR A 152 -18.36 -12.26 6.22
C THR A 152 -18.24 -10.79 6.63
N ASP A 153 -17.07 -10.16 6.44
CA ASP A 153 -16.84 -8.74 6.69
C ASP A 153 -17.64 -7.87 5.71
N ASP A 154 -18.40 -6.91 6.24
CA ASP A 154 -19.27 -6.04 5.45
C ASP A 154 -18.53 -5.19 4.41
N ARG A 155 -17.25 -4.90 4.64
CA ARG A 155 -16.42 -4.13 3.72
C ARG A 155 -15.92 -4.97 2.56
N LEU A 156 -15.85 -6.30 2.71
CA LEU A 156 -15.13 -7.18 1.78
C LEU A 156 -16.00 -8.21 1.09
N ARG A 157 -17.06 -8.68 1.75
CA ARG A 157 -17.82 -9.86 1.29
C ARG A 157 -18.41 -9.68 -0.11
N SER A 158 -18.77 -8.45 -0.50
CA SER A 158 -19.32 -8.10 -1.82
C SER A 158 -18.40 -8.52 -2.99
N PHE A 159 -17.08 -8.49 -2.82
CA PHE A 159 -16.10 -8.84 -3.87
C PHE A 159 -16.01 -10.34 -4.16
N PHE A 160 -16.42 -11.20 -3.21
CA PHE A 160 -16.25 -12.65 -3.30
C PHE A 160 -17.52 -13.40 -3.73
N GLU A 161 -18.69 -12.76 -3.67
CA GLU A 161 -19.97 -13.43 -3.88
C GLU A 161 -20.16 -13.99 -5.29
N LYS A 162 -19.65 -13.31 -6.31
CA LYS A 162 -19.72 -13.76 -7.71
C LYS A 162 -18.70 -14.84 -8.05
N ASN A 163 -17.72 -15.06 -7.18
CA ASN A 163 -16.55 -15.89 -7.45
C ASN A 163 -16.33 -16.97 -6.38
N LYS A 164 -17.39 -17.46 -5.73
CA LYS A 164 -17.30 -18.48 -4.67
C LYS A 164 -16.48 -19.71 -5.08
N ALA A 165 -16.62 -20.16 -6.33
CA ALA A 165 -15.85 -21.27 -6.89
C ALA A 165 -14.34 -20.99 -7.01
N LYS A 166 -13.94 -19.72 -7.10
CA LYS A 166 -12.53 -19.30 -7.23
C LYS A 166 -11.88 -18.96 -5.88
N VAL A 167 -12.64 -18.83 -4.79
CA VAL A 167 -12.11 -18.44 -3.47
C VAL A 167 -10.92 -19.31 -3.05
N GLN A 168 -10.98 -20.62 -3.27
CA GLN A 168 -9.88 -21.52 -2.95
C GLN A 168 -8.61 -21.24 -3.77
N SER A 169 -8.77 -20.92 -5.06
CA SER A 169 -7.64 -20.51 -5.91
C SER A 169 -7.06 -19.16 -5.46
N ILE A 170 -7.91 -18.22 -5.05
CA ILE A 170 -7.49 -16.91 -4.54
C ILE A 170 -6.71 -17.07 -3.23
N LYS A 171 -7.19 -17.89 -2.29
CA LYS A 171 -6.48 -18.23 -1.05
C LYS A 171 -5.09 -18.80 -1.34
N LYS A 172 -4.99 -19.77 -2.25
CA LYS A 172 -3.68 -20.34 -2.65
C LYS A 172 -2.73 -19.27 -3.18
N LYS A 173 -3.21 -18.39 -4.08
CA LYS A 173 -2.43 -17.27 -4.63
C LYS A 173 -1.98 -16.29 -3.53
N MET A 174 -2.84 -15.96 -2.58
CA MET A 174 -2.49 -15.13 -1.43
C MET A 174 -1.40 -15.78 -0.57
N ALA A 175 -1.53 -17.08 -0.26
CA ALA A 175 -0.53 -17.81 0.52
C ALA A 175 0.82 -17.83 -0.21
N GLN A 176 0.82 -18.10 -1.52
CA GLN A 176 2.04 -18.06 -2.35
C GLN A 176 2.70 -16.69 -2.32
N TYR A 177 1.92 -15.61 -2.48
CA TYR A 177 2.42 -14.25 -2.41
C TYR A 177 3.06 -13.95 -1.05
N ILE A 178 2.36 -14.24 0.05
CA ILE A 178 2.88 -13.99 1.40
C ILE A 178 4.14 -14.83 1.65
N CYS A 179 4.13 -16.13 1.34
CA CYS A 179 5.28 -17.02 1.49
C CYS A 179 6.52 -16.48 0.77
N GLY A 180 6.40 -16.08 -0.50
CA GLY A 180 7.51 -15.51 -1.26
C GLY A 180 7.98 -14.17 -0.67
N ALA A 181 7.04 -13.28 -0.33
CA ALA A 181 7.35 -11.95 0.19
C ALA A 181 8.03 -11.95 1.58
N ILE A 182 7.98 -13.06 2.32
CA ILE A 182 8.62 -13.21 3.64
C ILE A 182 9.85 -14.12 3.63
N GLY A 183 10.39 -14.43 2.44
CA GLY A 183 11.61 -15.21 2.25
C GLY A 183 11.42 -16.72 2.17
N GLY A 184 10.21 -17.19 1.83
CA GLY A 184 9.93 -18.60 1.56
C GLY A 184 10.10 -18.97 0.09
N PRO A 185 10.14 -20.27 -0.25
CA PRO A 185 10.47 -20.76 -1.60
C PRO A 185 9.35 -20.55 -2.64
N SER A 186 8.26 -19.88 -2.27
CA SER A 186 7.10 -19.71 -3.14
C SER A 186 7.33 -18.60 -4.17
N ALA A 187 7.31 -18.94 -5.45
CA ALA A 187 7.25 -17.97 -6.53
C ALA A 187 5.79 -17.49 -6.71
N TYR A 188 5.57 -16.19 -6.56
CA TYR A 188 4.34 -15.52 -6.99
C TYR A 188 4.68 -14.53 -8.08
N ASP A 189 3.99 -14.61 -9.21
CA ASP A 189 4.16 -13.63 -10.28
C ASP A 189 3.44 -12.32 -9.93
N VAL A 190 4.20 -11.33 -9.49
CA VAL A 190 3.68 -10.01 -9.13
C VAL A 190 3.05 -9.31 -10.34
N ALA A 191 3.45 -9.65 -11.56
CA ALA A 191 2.90 -9.05 -12.78
C ALA A 191 1.40 -9.35 -12.95
N ASP A 192 0.91 -10.48 -12.42
CA ASP A 192 -0.51 -10.86 -12.45
C ASP A 192 -1.38 -10.03 -11.49
N MET A 193 -0.78 -9.40 -10.47
CA MET A 193 -1.54 -8.75 -9.39
C MET A 193 -2.36 -7.57 -9.90
N LYS A 194 -1.73 -6.66 -10.66
CA LYS A 194 -2.39 -5.45 -11.15
C LYS A 194 -3.50 -5.76 -12.16
N PRO A 195 -3.29 -6.57 -13.22
CA PRO A 195 -4.35 -6.94 -14.16
C PRO A 195 -5.54 -7.63 -13.49
N ALA A 196 -5.28 -8.49 -12.50
CA ALA A 196 -6.34 -9.19 -11.79
C ALA A 196 -7.27 -8.27 -11.00
N HIS A 197 -6.76 -7.13 -10.49
CA HIS A 197 -7.52 -6.20 -9.64
C HIS A 197 -7.93 -4.91 -10.36
N TYR A 198 -7.42 -4.62 -11.56
CA TYR A 198 -7.57 -3.31 -12.21
C TYR A 198 -9.02 -2.86 -12.42
N SER A 199 -9.89 -3.77 -12.86
CA SER A 199 -11.32 -3.48 -13.08
C SER A 199 -12.16 -3.59 -11.80
N MET A 200 -11.54 -3.94 -10.67
CA MET A 200 -12.22 -4.00 -9.38
C MET A 200 -12.22 -2.62 -8.72
N ASN A 201 -13.32 -2.24 -8.09
CA ASN A 201 -13.43 -1.00 -7.32
C ASN A 201 -12.84 -1.16 -5.91
N ILE A 202 -11.64 -1.74 -5.82
CA ILE A 202 -10.94 -1.92 -4.55
C ILE A 202 -10.22 -0.62 -4.20
N THR A 203 -10.65 -0.03 -3.10
CA THR A 203 -10.12 1.23 -2.54
C THR A 203 -9.15 0.95 -1.39
N SER A 204 -8.44 1.98 -0.92
CA SER A 204 -7.61 1.87 0.29
C SER A 204 -8.40 1.35 1.48
N PHE A 205 -9.65 1.79 1.66
CA PHE A 205 -10.53 1.33 2.73
C PHE A 205 -10.73 -0.19 2.73
N HIS A 206 -10.96 -0.77 1.54
CA HIS A 206 -11.08 -2.21 1.38
C HIS A 206 -9.75 -2.93 1.65
N PHE A 207 -8.64 -2.38 1.15
CA PHE A 207 -7.32 -2.98 1.41
C PHE A 207 -6.96 -2.93 2.91
N ASP A 208 -7.28 -1.82 3.58
CA ASP A 208 -7.07 -1.64 5.02
C ASP A 208 -7.88 -2.64 5.83
N ALA A 209 -9.10 -2.96 5.42
CA ALA A 209 -9.91 -4.02 6.03
C ALA A 209 -9.20 -5.40 5.99
N VAL A 210 -8.55 -5.75 4.87
CA VAL A 210 -7.77 -7.00 4.77
C VAL A 210 -6.56 -6.98 5.72
N ILE A 211 -5.86 -5.85 5.82
CA ILE A 211 -4.72 -5.69 6.73
C ILE A 211 -5.16 -5.76 8.20
N GLU A 212 -6.31 -5.20 8.54
CA GLU A 212 -6.88 -5.28 9.88
C GLU A 212 -7.23 -6.71 10.25
N ILE A 213 -7.98 -7.42 9.40
CA ILE A 213 -8.31 -8.83 9.57
C ILE A 213 -7.03 -9.66 9.72
N LEU A 214 -6.03 -9.45 8.86
CA LEU A 214 -4.74 -10.15 8.94
C LEU A 214 -4.08 -9.97 10.32
N ARG A 215 -4.03 -8.73 10.84
CA ARG A 215 -3.43 -8.45 12.15
C ARG A 215 -4.20 -9.13 13.29
N GLU A 216 -5.53 -9.12 13.23
CA GLU A 216 -6.37 -9.78 14.23
C GLU A 216 -6.19 -11.30 14.21
N VAL A 217 -6.13 -11.89 13.02
CA VAL A 217 -5.88 -13.33 12.84
C VAL A 217 -4.51 -13.71 13.40
N MET A 218 -3.45 -12.99 13.02
CA MET A 218 -2.10 -13.27 13.52
C MET A 218 -2.00 -13.11 15.04
N HIS A 219 -2.67 -12.09 15.61
CA HIS A 219 -2.76 -11.93 17.06
C HIS A 219 -3.46 -13.11 17.74
N GLN A 220 -4.58 -13.61 17.18
CA GLN A 220 -5.31 -14.76 17.76
C GLN A 220 -4.57 -16.09 17.59
N MET A 221 -3.66 -16.18 16.62
CA MET A 221 -2.77 -17.33 16.43
C MET A 221 -1.48 -17.22 17.25
N ASP A 222 -1.39 -16.26 18.19
CA ASP A 222 -0.23 -16.00 19.04
C ASP A 222 1.08 -15.77 18.25
N ILE A 223 0.97 -15.24 17.02
CA ILE A 223 2.15 -14.87 16.23
C ILE A 223 2.80 -13.63 16.88
N PRO A 224 4.10 -13.65 17.18
CA PRO A 224 4.78 -12.52 17.81
C PRO A 224 4.55 -11.20 17.07
N SER A 225 4.31 -10.12 17.81
CA SER A 225 3.93 -8.83 17.22
C SER A 225 4.95 -8.28 16.22
N GLY A 226 6.25 -8.51 16.45
CA GLY A 226 7.32 -8.16 15.52
C GLY A 226 7.25 -8.93 14.19
N ASP A 227 6.84 -10.20 14.24
CA ASP A 227 6.69 -11.08 13.08
C ASP A 227 5.42 -10.70 12.31
N ALA A 228 4.31 -10.51 13.03
CA ALA A 228 3.05 -10.01 12.50
C ALA A 228 3.18 -8.65 11.79
N ALA A 229 4.00 -7.74 12.33
CA ALA A 229 4.28 -6.45 11.72
C ALA A 229 5.05 -6.58 10.40
N GLN A 230 5.98 -7.53 10.30
CA GLN A 230 6.72 -7.80 9.07
C GLN A 230 5.84 -8.44 8.00
N VAL A 231 4.99 -9.42 8.35
CA VAL A 231 3.99 -9.98 7.40
C VAL A 231 3.04 -8.89 6.90
N SER A 232 2.57 -8.02 7.80
CA SER A 232 1.73 -6.88 7.42
C SER A 232 2.45 -5.95 6.44
N ARG A 233 3.75 -5.69 6.64
CA ARG A 233 4.56 -4.85 5.74
C ARG A 233 4.75 -5.52 4.37
N ALA A 234 5.00 -6.82 4.34
CA ALA A 234 5.09 -7.58 3.10
C ALA A 234 3.77 -7.46 2.30
N LEU A 235 2.62 -7.67 2.96
CA LEU A 235 1.33 -7.52 2.30
C LEU A 235 1.05 -6.07 1.86
N GLN A 236 1.46 -5.07 2.63
CA GLN A 236 1.31 -3.65 2.24
C GLN A 236 2.02 -3.32 0.91
N GLY A 237 3.07 -4.04 0.54
CA GLY A 237 3.72 -3.91 -0.78
C GLY A 237 2.78 -4.20 -1.96
N ALA A 238 1.70 -4.97 -1.74
CA ALA A 238 0.69 -5.24 -2.77
C ALA A 238 -0.29 -4.09 -2.99
N ARG A 239 -0.35 -3.09 -2.08
CA ARG A 239 -1.40 -2.05 -2.09
C ARG A 239 -1.50 -1.33 -3.42
N GLU A 240 -0.36 -0.91 -3.96
CA GLU A 240 -0.32 -0.19 -5.22
C GLU A 240 -0.96 -1.03 -6.32
N ASN A 241 -0.48 -2.27 -6.52
CA ASN A 241 -1.00 -3.16 -7.56
C ASN A 241 -2.50 -3.45 -7.43
N VAL A 242 -2.99 -3.60 -6.19
CA VAL A 242 -4.41 -3.90 -5.91
C VAL A 242 -5.30 -2.67 -6.09
N CYS A 243 -4.87 -1.49 -5.64
CA CYS A 243 -5.69 -0.28 -5.63
C CYS A 243 -5.52 0.57 -6.91
N THR A 244 -4.49 0.32 -7.73
CA THR A 244 -4.17 1.14 -8.92
C THR A 244 -5.36 1.33 -9.85
N GLY A 245 -6.13 0.26 -10.07
CA GLY A 245 -7.30 0.31 -10.95
C GLY A 245 -8.31 1.37 -10.53
N TYR A 246 -8.66 1.41 -9.24
CA TYR A 246 -9.53 2.43 -8.68
C TYR A 246 -8.89 3.82 -8.73
N ILE A 247 -7.61 3.95 -8.36
CA ILE A 247 -6.90 5.23 -8.32
C ILE A 247 -6.87 5.89 -9.70
N VAL A 248 -6.47 5.14 -10.72
CA VAL A 248 -6.34 5.64 -12.10
C VAL A 248 -7.71 6.06 -12.64
N ARG A 249 -8.73 5.20 -12.50
CA ARG A 249 -10.09 5.52 -12.96
C ARG A 249 -10.68 6.71 -12.23
N THR A 250 -10.42 6.83 -10.93
CA THR A 250 -10.82 7.99 -10.12
C THR A 250 -10.19 9.29 -10.62
N GLU A 251 -8.89 9.27 -10.92
CA GLU A 251 -8.18 10.45 -11.40
C GLU A 251 -8.67 10.88 -12.81
N ILE A 252 -8.91 9.92 -13.70
CA ILE A 252 -9.51 10.17 -15.01
C ILE A 252 -10.91 10.78 -14.84
N ALA A 253 -11.73 10.18 -13.98
CA ALA A 253 -13.09 10.65 -13.76
C ALA A 253 -13.14 12.06 -13.15
N LYS A 254 -12.30 12.35 -12.16
CA LYS A 254 -12.19 13.69 -11.56
C LYS A 254 -11.82 14.74 -12.60
N ARG A 255 -10.88 14.44 -13.50
CA ARG A 255 -10.51 15.35 -14.61
C ARG A 255 -11.64 15.56 -15.60
N SER A 256 -12.44 14.52 -15.86
CA SER A 256 -13.61 14.58 -16.72
C SER A 256 -14.72 15.44 -16.09
N LEU A 257 -15.04 15.19 -14.83
CA LEU A 257 -16.04 15.94 -14.04
C LEU A 257 -15.67 17.42 -13.86
N ALA A 258 -14.37 17.73 -13.75
CA ALA A 258 -13.89 19.12 -13.70
C ALA A 258 -14.21 19.92 -14.98
N LYS A 259 -14.55 19.25 -16.10
CA LYS A 259 -14.98 19.89 -17.37
C LYS A 259 -16.49 20.18 -17.42
N GLY A 260 -17.23 19.88 -16.35
CA GLY A 260 -18.65 20.19 -16.16
C GLY A 260 -19.55 18.95 -16.05
N SER A 261 -20.40 18.91 -15.01
CA SER A 261 -21.36 17.83 -14.72
C SER A 261 -22.37 17.60 -15.85
N ASP A 262 -22.75 18.65 -16.57
CA ASP A 262 -23.77 18.63 -17.63
C ASP A 262 -23.37 17.74 -18.82
N GLN A 263 -22.07 17.44 -18.97
CA GLN A 263 -21.60 16.48 -19.98
C GLN A 263 -21.94 15.04 -19.60
N MET A 264 -21.82 14.69 -18.32
CA MET A 264 -22.21 13.36 -17.83
C MET A 264 -23.72 13.18 -17.95
N PHE A 265 -24.51 14.20 -17.58
CA PHE A 265 -25.97 14.17 -17.74
C PHE A 265 -26.38 13.83 -19.19
N ARG A 266 -25.76 14.48 -20.18
CA ARG A 266 -26.01 14.21 -21.61
C ARG A 266 -25.55 12.81 -22.03
N ARG A 267 -24.36 12.37 -21.60
CA ARG A 267 -23.84 11.01 -21.90
C ARG A 267 -24.69 9.89 -21.32
N LEU A 268 -25.39 10.15 -20.22
CA LEU A 268 -26.34 9.21 -19.61
C LEU A 268 -27.76 9.29 -20.22
N GLY A 269 -27.94 10.05 -21.30
CA GLY A 269 -29.21 10.18 -22.02
C GLY A 269 -30.21 11.12 -21.34
N GLU A 270 -29.71 12.08 -20.56
CA GLU A 270 -30.51 13.11 -19.89
C GLU A 270 -31.61 12.52 -18.99
N SER A 271 -32.76 13.18 -18.87
CA SER A 271 -33.84 12.74 -17.97
C SER A 271 -34.43 11.39 -18.37
N GLU A 272 -34.62 11.15 -19.67
CA GLU A 272 -35.22 9.90 -20.15
C GLU A 272 -34.24 8.71 -20.05
N GLY A 273 -32.97 8.95 -20.37
CA GLY A 273 -31.91 7.95 -20.23
C GLY A 273 -31.72 7.53 -18.78
N LEU A 274 -31.64 8.51 -17.87
CA LEU A 274 -31.58 8.22 -16.44
C LEU A 274 -32.84 7.50 -15.95
N ALA A 275 -34.03 7.84 -16.43
CA ALA A 275 -35.26 7.11 -16.05
C ALA A 275 -35.17 5.63 -16.46
N ARG A 276 -34.73 5.32 -17.69
CA ARG A 276 -34.52 3.94 -18.15
C ARG A 276 -33.45 3.21 -17.34
N ILE A 277 -32.34 3.88 -17.02
CA ILE A 277 -31.28 3.32 -16.18
C ILE A 277 -31.84 2.98 -14.79
N PHE A 278 -32.62 3.88 -14.18
CA PHE A 278 -33.22 3.64 -12.87
C PHE A 278 -34.28 2.53 -12.88
N ASP A 279 -35.03 2.35 -13.97
CA ASP A 279 -35.90 1.18 -14.12
C ASP A 279 -35.09 -0.12 -14.12
N MET A 280 -33.95 -0.15 -14.81
CA MET A 280 -33.04 -1.30 -14.79
C MET A 280 -32.44 -1.53 -13.40
N VAL A 281 -31.96 -0.47 -12.73
CA VAL A 281 -31.43 -0.53 -11.34
C VAL A 281 -32.46 -1.16 -10.42
N TYR A 282 -33.70 -0.67 -10.45
CA TYR A 282 -34.73 -1.15 -9.53
C TYR A 282 -35.23 -2.55 -9.87
N SER A 283 -35.32 -2.91 -11.16
CA SER A 283 -35.63 -4.29 -11.56
C SER A 283 -34.61 -5.29 -10.98
N MET A 284 -33.35 -4.89 -10.84
CA MET A 284 -32.32 -5.72 -10.22
C MET A 284 -32.36 -5.63 -8.69
N ALA A 285 -32.50 -4.44 -8.12
CA ALA A 285 -32.43 -4.21 -6.67
C ALA A 285 -33.56 -4.90 -5.90
N VAL A 286 -34.80 -4.89 -6.41
CA VAL A 286 -35.94 -5.54 -5.75
C VAL A 286 -35.85 -7.07 -5.79
N ASN A 287 -35.04 -7.62 -6.70
CA ASN A 287 -34.82 -9.06 -6.83
C ASN A 287 -33.51 -9.53 -6.16
N ASP A 288 -32.67 -8.59 -5.69
CA ASP A 288 -31.39 -8.90 -5.08
C ASP A 288 -31.57 -9.24 -3.59
N GLN A 289 -31.40 -10.51 -3.23
CA GLN A 289 -31.62 -11.01 -1.86
C GLN A 289 -30.84 -10.23 -0.78
N ARG A 290 -29.75 -9.56 -1.17
CA ARG A 290 -28.84 -8.85 -0.27
C ARG A 290 -29.39 -7.49 0.14
N ILE A 291 -30.14 -6.82 -0.75
CA ILE A 291 -30.63 -5.45 -0.52
C ILE A 291 -32.14 -5.26 -0.74
N LYS A 292 -32.85 -6.28 -1.25
CA LYS A 292 -34.29 -6.17 -1.60
C LYS A 292 -35.15 -5.64 -0.44
N HIS A 293 -34.80 -6.00 0.80
CA HIS A 293 -35.55 -5.65 2.01
C HIS A 293 -35.60 -4.14 2.25
N PHE A 294 -34.64 -3.36 1.74
CA PHE A 294 -34.68 -1.89 1.78
C PHE A 294 -35.74 -1.28 0.86
N PHE A 295 -36.23 -2.04 -0.12
CA PHE A 295 -37.11 -1.53 -1.18
C PHE A 295 -38.53 -2.12 -1.16
N GLU A 296 -38.80 -3.12 -0.31
CA GLU A 296 -40.05 -3.91 -0.34
C GLU A 296 -41.34 -3.09 -0.22
N LYS A 297 -41.32 -1.98 0.51
CA LYS A 297 -42.54 -1.20 0.80
C LYS A 297 -42.80 -0.06 -0.19
N ASP A 298 -41.74 0.56 -0.69
CA ASP A 298 -41.82 1.87 -1.35
C ASP A 298 -40.89 1.98 -2.58
N ALA A 299 -40.55 0.86 -3.23
CA ALA A 299 -39.59 0.81 -4.34
C ALA A 299 -39.80 1.91 -5.39
N ASP A 300 -41.03 2.12 -5.86
CA ASP A 300 -41.31 3.16 -6.85
C ASP A 300 -41.07 4.57 -6.32
N ARG A 301 -41.46 4.86 -5.08
CA ARG A 301 -41.22 6.17 -4.46
C ARG A 301 -39.73 6.42 -4.26
N ILE A 302 -38.98 5.42 -3.78
CA ILE A 302 -37.52 5.52 -3.59
C ILE A 302 -36.84 5.70 -4.95
N LYS A 303 -37.27 4.96 -5.98
CA LYS A 303 -36.79 5.09 -7.37
C LYS A 303 -36.96 6.50 -7.89
N GLN A 304 -38.16 7.07 -7.77
CA GLN A 304 -38.42 8.44 -8.22
C GLN A 304 -37.58 9.47 -7.44
N GLY A 305 -37.46 9.30 -6.12
CA GLY A 305 -36.62 10.17 -5.29
C GLY A 305 -35.14 10.14 -5.71
N GLN A 306 -34.57 8.96 -5.90
CA GLN A 306 -33.19 8.80 -6.35
C GLN A 306 -32.98 9.29 -7.79
N LEU A 307 -33.93 9.05 -8.69
CA LEU A 307 -33.87 9.58 -10.06
C LEU A 307 -33.81 11.12 -10.07
N VAL A 308 -34.69 11.78 -9.31
CA VAL A 308 -34.70 13.25 -9.18
C VAL A 308 -33.40 13.75 -8.54
N PHE A 309 -32.94 13.09 -7.48
CA PHE A 309 -31.67 13.39 -6.82
C PHE A 309 -30.50 13.32 -7.82
N THR A 310 -30.38 12.24 -8.59
CA THR A 310 -29.30 12.07 -9.56
C THR A 310 -29.39 13.08 -10.70
N ILE A 311 -30.59 13.38 -11.22
CA ILE A 311 -30.76 14.43 -12.23
C ILE A 311 -30.24 15.78 -11.70
N ASN A 312 -30.64 16.17 -10.48
CA ASN A 312 -30.19 17.40 -9.84
C ASN A 312 -28.66 17.44 -9.66
N GLN A 313 -28.07 16.36 -9.15
CA GLN A 313 -26.63 16.26 -8.90
C GLN A 313 -25.78 16.35 -10.17
N LEU A 314 -26.32 15.95 -11.32
CA LEU A 314 -25.63 16.00 -12.60
C LEU A 314 -25.88 17.31 -13.37
N GLY A 315 -26.53 18.31 -12.75
CA GLY A 315 -26.84 19.60 -13.38
C GLY A 315 -28.05 19.56 -14.31
N GLY A 316 -28.87 18.52 -14.22
CA GLY A 316 -30.11 18.39 -14.99
C GLY A 316 -31.21 19.35 -14.51
N PRO A 317 -32.33 19.44 -15.25
CA PRO A 317 -33.34 20.49 -15.07
C PRO A 317 -34.25 20.30 -13.85
N LYS A 318 -34.02 19.26 -13.03
CA LYS A 318 -34.86 18.95 -11.86
C LYS A 318 -34.15 19.38 -10.59
N THR A 319 -34.89 19.97 -9.66
CA THR A 319 -34.42 20.27 -8.32
C THR A 319 -34.86 19.18 -7.35
N TYR A 320 -33.93 18.69 -6.53
CA TYR A 320 -34.25 17.75 -5.46
C TYR A 320 -34.69 18.50 -4.21
N GLU A 321 -35.95 18.34 -3.83
CA GLU A 321 -36.55 18.95 -2.62
C GLU A 321 -36.81 17.91 -1.52
N GLY A 322 -36.23 16.71 -1.66
CA GLY A 322 -36.38 15.65 -0.67
C GLY A 322 -35.55 15.89 0.60
N ARG A 323 -35.70 14.97 1.56
CA ARG A 323 -34.91 14.98 2.80
C ARG A 323 -33.42 14.77 2.51
N ASP A 324 -32.57 15.18 3.44
CA ASP A 324 -31.14 14.92 3.35
C ASP A 324 -30.85 13.40 3.30
N LEU A 325 -29.79 13.00 2.59
CA LEU A 325 -29.44 11.59 2.46
C LEU A 325 -29.13 10.95 3.81
N LEU A 326 -28.49 11.66 4.74
CA LEU A 326 -28.23 11.19 6.09
C LEU A 326 -29.54 10.88 6.81
N ASP A 327 -30.47 11.83 6.82
CA ASP A 327 -31.76 11.70 7.50
C ASP A 327 -32.62 10.57 6.92
N ILE A 328 -32.51 10.31 5.62
CA ILE A 328 -33.23 9.22 4.96
C ILE A 328 -32.71 7.86 5.42
N HIS A 329 -31.38 7.71 5.51
CA HIS A 329 -30.75 6.42 5.76
C HIS A 329 -30.46 6.15 7.25
N LEU A 330 -30.57 7.16 8.10
CA LEU A 330 -30.40 7.04 9.54
C LEU A 330 -31.35 5.97 10.10
N GLY A 331 -30.78 5.01 10.83
CA GLY A 331 -31.55 3.92 11.45
C GLY A 331 -32.03 2.81 10.49
N LEU A 332 -31.72 2.88 9.19
CA LEU A 332 -32.06 1.81 8.25
C LEU A 332 -31.12 0.59 8.37
N GLY A 333 -29.95 0.75 8.98
CA GLY A 333 -28.96 -0.33 9.08
C GLY A 333 -28.25 -0.64 7.76
N VAL A 334 -28.12 0.36 6.87
CA VAL A 334 -27.31 0.23 5.66
C VAL A 334 -25.84 0.13 6.07
N THR A 335 -25.12 -0.83 5.49
CA THR A 335 -23.70 -1.09 5.77
C THR A 335 -22.89 -0.93 4.47
N ASP A 336 -21.55 -0.93 4.54
CA ASP A 336 -20.70 -0.86 3.34
C ASP A 336 -21.08 -1.93 2.32
N TYR A 337 -21.41 -3.13 2.81
CA TYR A 337 -21.87 -4.23 1.99
C TYR A 337 -23.11 -3.87 1.18
N HIS A 338 -24.12 -3.30 1.82
CA HIS A 338 -25.36 -2.92 1.16
C HIS A 338 -25.12 -1.82 0.12
N PHE A 339 -24.28 -0.84 0.44
CA PHE A 339 -23.89 0.21 -0.50
C PHE A 339 -23.14 -0.36 -1.71
N ASP A 340 -22.15 -1.22 -1.51
CA ASP A 340 -21.40 -1.85 -2.59
C ASP A 340 -22.27 -2.75 -3.48
N CYS A 341 -23.23 -3.46 -2.87
CA CYS A 341 -24.21 -4.24 -3.61
C CYS A 341 -25.02 -3.34 -4.56
N PHE A 342 -25.44 -2.17 -4.08
CA PHE A 342 -26.17 -1.19 -4.88
C PHE A 342 -25.29 -0.57 -5.97
N ILE A 343 -24.06 -0.14 -5.68
CA ILE A 343 -23.08 0.34 -6.68
C ILE A 343 -22.86 -0.71 -7.77
N GLY A 344 -22.72 -1.98 -7.37
CA GLY A 344 -22.58 -3.09 -8.32
C GLY A 344 -23.82 -3.35 -9.18
N ILE A 345 -25.03 -3.07 -8.68
CA ILE A 345 -26.26 -3.08 -9.48
C ILE A 345 -26.29 -1.89 -10.43
N PHE A 346 -25.94 -0.70 -9.96
CA PHE A 346 -25.89 0.51 -10.77
C PHE A 346 -24.94 0.36 -11.96
N GLY A 347 -23.73 -0.17 -11.74
CA GLY A 347 -22.79 -0.47 -12.82
C GLY A 347 -23.33 -1.45 -13.86
N ARG A 348 -24.03 -2.51 -13.43
CA ARG A 348 -24.68 -3.46 -14.36
C ARG A 348 -25.84 -2.82 -15.13
N ALA A 349 -26.60 -1.92 -14.50
CA ALA A 349 -27.69 -1.21 -15.16
C ALA A 349 -27.15 -0.30 -16.26
N LEU A 350 -26.08 0.46 -15.97
CA LEU A 350 -25.40 1.29 -16.98
C LEU A 350 -24.85 0.45 -18.12
N GLN A 351 -24.18 -0.67 -17.82
CA GLN A 351 -23.68 -1.60 -18.84
C GLN A 351 -24.83 -2.15 -19.71
N GLY A 352 -25.91 -2.59 -19.09
CA GLY A 352 -27.09 -3.09 -19.81
C GLY A 352 -27.80 -2.01 -20.64
N ALA A 353 -27.67 -0.74 -20.26
CA ALA A 353 -28.15 0.40 -21.04
C ALA A 353 -27.21 0.81 -22.20
N GLY A 354 -26.08 0.10 -22.38
CA GLY A 354 -25.12 0.36 -23.47
C GLY A 354 -24.21 1.56 -23.22
N ILE A 355 -24.04 1.97 -21.96
CA ILE A 355 -23.15 3.06 -21.58
C ILE A 355 -21.69 2.59 -21.68
N GLU A 356 -20.81 3.42 -22.24
CA GLU A 356 -19.38 3.13 -22.39
C GLU A 356 -18.68 3.01 -21.03
N ASP A 357 -17.75 2.04 -20.90
CA ASP A 357 -17.03 1.73 -19.65
C ASP A 357 -16.44 2.95 -18.95
N GLY A 358 -15.81 3.88 -19.68
CA GLY A 358 -15.29 5.12 -19.10
C GLY A 358 -16.38 6.01 -18.48
N THR A 359 -17.56 6.06 -19.09
CA THR A 359 -18.74 6.76 -18.53
C THR A 359 -19.30 6.02 -17.32
N ILE A 360 -19.28 4.69 -17.33
CA ILE A 360 -19.70 3.86 -16.18
C ILE A 360 -18.80 4.16 -14.99
N ASP A 361 -17.48 4.11 -15.18
CA ASP A 361 -16.50 4.40 -14.14
C ASP A 361 -16.72 5.79 -13.54
N GLU A 362 -16.86 6.81 -14.39
CA GLU A 362 -17.14 8.17 -13.94
C GLU A 362 -18.42 8.26 -13.09
N ALA A 363 -19.50 7.58 -13.50
CA ALA A 363 -20.76 7.57 -12.77
C ALA A 363 -20.64 6.85 -11.41
N LEU A 364 -19.94 5.71 -11.36
CA LEU A 364 -19.72 4.99 -10.09
C LEU A 364 -18.85 5.79 -9.12
N ILE A 365 -17.82 6.47 -9.64
CA ILE A 365 -16.95 7.35 -8.85
C ILE A 365 -17.72 8.56 -8.32
N ALA A 366 -18.65 9.11 -9.10
CA ALA A 366 -19.51 10.23 -8.65
C ALA A 366 -20.45 9.83 -7.50
N LEU A 367 -20.77 8.54 -7.34
CA LEU A 367 -21.60 8.04 -6.25
C LEU A 367 -20.81 7.79 -4.96
N GLU A 368 -19.51 7.50 -5.03
CA GLU A 368 -18.70 7.12 -3.87
C GLU A 368 -18.72 8.15 -2.72
N PRO A 369 -18.65 9.48 -2.96
CA PRO A 369 -18.78 10.47 -1.88
C PRO A 369 -20.10 10.41 -1.11
N LEU A 370 -21.17 9.83 -1.69
CA LEU A 370 -22.47 9.69 -1.03
C LEU A 370 -22.47 8.59 0.03
N ARG A 371 -21.49 7.67 0.01
CA ARG A 371 -21.37 6.56 0.97
C ARG A 371 -21.43 7.08 2.41
N ARG A 372 -20.72 8.17 2.70
CA ARG A 372 -20.67 8.75 4.03
C ARG A 372 -22.07 9.10 4.56
N SER A 373 -22.84 9.85 3.77
CA SER A 373 -24.20 10.23 4.15
C SER A 373 -25.14 9.02 4.23
N VAL A 374 -25.03 8.09 3.30
CA VAL A 374 -25.88 6.88 3.28
C VAL A 374 -25.60 5.94 4.46
N LEU A 375 -24.35 5.82 4.90
CA LEU A 375 -23.97 4.97 6.04
C LEU A 375 -24.15 5.64 7.40
N GLY A 376 -24.58 6.90 7.43
CA GLY A 376 -24.74 7.61 8.69
C GLY A 376 -23.42 8.03 9.36
N ARG A 377 -22.31 8.09 8.62
CA ARG A 377 -21.00 8.43 9.16
C ARG A 377 -20.83 9.94 9.22
N THR A 378 -20.57 10.50 10.39
CA THR A 378 -20.15 11.90 10.51
C THR A 378 -18.63 12.03 10.37
N GLU A 379 -18.12 13.22 10.05
CA GLU A 379 -16.68 13.48 10.07
C GLU A 379 -16.08 13.18 11.45
N GLU A 380 -16.82 13.46 12.52
CA GLU A 380 -16.39 13.19 13.89
C GLU A 380 -16.27 11.68 14.18
N ASP A 381 -17.16 10.85 13.64
CA ASP A 381 -17.13 9.39 13.87
C ASP A 381 -15.92 8.73 13.22
N GLU A 382 -15.57 9.11 11.99
CA GLU A 382 -14.39 8.55 11.30
C GLU A 382 -13.08 9.04 11.93
N PHE A 383 -13.00 10.34 12.25
CA PHE A 383 -11.85 10.87 12.98
C PHE A 383 -11.70 10.19 14.33
N ARG A 384 -12.79 9.98 15.09
CA ARG A 384 -12.74 9.23 16.34
C ARG A 384 -12.34 7.77 16.15
N ALA A 385 -12.87 7.08 15.15
CA ALA A 385 -12.52 5.67 14.90
C ALA A 385 -11.04 5.49 14.51
N LEU A 386 -10.46 6.46 13.81
CA LEU A 386 -9.03 6.48 13.51
C LEU A 386 -8.20 6.87 14.75
N ALA A 387 -8.63 7.91 15.45
CA ALA A 387 -7.96 8.44 16.63
C ALA A 387 -8.02 7.49 17.81
N PHE A 388 -9.03 6.63 17.92
CA PHE A 388 -9.22 5.71 19.04
C PHE A 388 -9.36 4.27 18.57
N LYS A 389 -8.52 3.38 19.09
CA LYS A 389 -8.63 1.93 18.86
C LYS A 389 -8.67 1.22 20.19
N GLN A 390 -9.70 0.40 20.42
CA GLN A 390 -9.93 -0.30 21.70
C GLN A 390 -9.94 0.64 22.92
N GLY A 391 -10.48 1.85 22.76
CA GLY A 391 -10.54 2.86 23.82
C GLY A 391 -9.24 3.62 24.09
N GLN A 392 -8.13 3.29 23.41
CA GLN A 392 -6.86 4.01 23.50
C GLN A 392 -6.71 5.02 22.37
N SER A 393 -6.23 6.22 22.68
CA SER A 393 -5.93 7.24 21.68
C SER A 393 -4.73 6.84 20.82
N MET A 394 -4.61 7.41 19.63
CA MET A 394 -3.47 7.20 18.74
C MET A 394 -2.20 7.77 19.38
N ILE A 395 -2.28 8.86 20.16
CA ILE A 395 -1.16 9.39 20.95
C ILE A 395 -0.66 8.34 21.94
N ASP A 396 -1.54 7.71 22.71
CA ASP A 396 -1.17 6.68 23.68
C ASP A 396 -0.50 5.49 22.99
N ARG A 397 -1.08 5.07 21.86
CA ARG A 397 -0.56 3.97 21.04
C ARG A 397 0.80 4.28 20.38
N MET A 398 1.12 5.56 20.19
CA MET A 398 2.43 6.01 19.71
C MET A 398 3.49 6.11 20.83
N GLY A 399 3.09 5.95 22.11
CA GLY A 399 3.98 6.10 23.26
C GLY A 399 3.91 7.47 23.94
N GLY A 400 2.83 8.23 23.70
CA GLY A 400 2.57 9.52 24.35
C GLY A 400 3.09 10.73 23.58
N ASP A 401 2.99 11.90 24.21
CA ASP A 401 3.30 13.20 23.59
C ASP A 401 4.73 13.32 23.08
N MET A 402 5.72 12.77 23.79
CA MET A 402 7.13 12.81 23.36
C MET A 402 7.35 12.11 22.01
N SER A 403 6.62 11.02 21.77
CA SER A 403 6.67 10.30 20.49
C SER A 403 6.01 11.10 19.37
N LEU A 404 4.92 11.83 19.67
CA LEU A 404 4.27 12.70 18.71
C LEU A 404 5.16 13.89 18.33
N GLU A 405 5.83 14.52 19.29
CA GLU A 405 6.80 15.59 19.03
C GLU A 405 7.93 15.10 18.12
N THR A 406 8.50 13.93 18.44
CA THR A 406 9.56 13.29 17.62
C THR A 406 9.07 13.00 16.21
N PHE A 407 7.82 12.53 16.07
CA PHE A 407 7.20 12.27 14.77
C PHE A 407 6.98 13.55 13.95
N VAL A 408 6.50 14.62 14.59
CA VAL A 408 6.34 15.95 13.96
C VAL A 408 7.69 16.47 13.47
N ASP A 409 8.75 16.32 14.26
CA ASP A 409 10.10 16.71 13.86
C ASP A 409 10.60 15.89 12.67
N PHE A 410 10.35 14.58 12.65
CA PHE A 410 10.70 13.74 11.51
C PHE A 410 9.96 14.16 10.23
N LEU A 411 8.64 14.33 10.29
CA LEU A 411 7.83 14.80 9.15
C LEU A 411 8.34 16.14 8.62
N TYR A 412 8.73 17.03 9.53
CA TYR A 412 9.27 18.32 9.19
C TYR A 412 10.64 18.22 8.51
N GLN A 413 11.58 17.42 9.03
CA GLN A 413 12.88 17.20 8.39
C GLN A 413 12.74 16.60 6.99
N ALA A 414 11.83 15.63 6.84
CA ALA A 414 11.51 15.05 5.54
C ALA A 414 10.96 16.11 4.56
N ALA A 415 10.08 17.00 5.03
CA ALA A 415 9.50 18.05 4.20
C ALA A 415 10.51 19.13 3.80
N VAL A 416 11.45 19.49 4.70
CA VAL A 416 12.55 20.42 4.38
C VAL A 416 13.53 19.81 3.37
N GLY A 417 13.72 18.49 3.41
CA GLY A 417 14.55 17.76 2.45
C GLY A 417 13.91 17.52 1.08
N ASP A 418 12.61 17.77 0.92
CA ASP A 418 11.89 17.54 -0.35
C ASP A 418 11.91 18.80 -1.23
N ASP A 419 12.68 18.76 -2.30
CA ASP A 419 12.87 19.87 -3.24
C ASP A 419 11.56 20.40 -3.86
N ARG A 420 10.48 19.60 -3.91
CA ARG A 420 9.18 20.01 -4.47
C ARG A 420 8.44 20.99 -3.57
N ILE A 421 8.66 20.91 -2.26
CA ILE A 421 7.92 21.67 -1.25
C ILE A 421 8.79 22.55 -0.36
N ARG A 422 10.12 22.35 -0.38
CA ARG A 422 11.11 23.11 0.37
C ARG A 422 10.97 24.63 0.19
N TYR A 423 10.64 25.09 -1.02
CA TYR A 423 10.39 26.51 -1.31
C TYR A 423 9.30 27.13 -0.42
N TYR A 424 8.25 26.38 -0.08
CA TYR A 424 7.17 26.85 0.78
C TYR A 424 7.56 26.91 2.27
N LEU A 425 8.62 26.21 2.65
CA LEU A 425 9.09 26.07 4.03
C LEU A 425 10.27 27.00 4.36
N ASP A 426 10.90 27.64 3.39
CA ASP A 426 12.03 28.55 3.62
C ASP A 426 11.58 29.93 4.14
N LYS A 427 11.11 29.99 5.40
CA LYS A 427 10.53 31.19 6.02
C LYS A 427 11.23 31.66 7.31
N GLY A 428 12.45 31.18 7.57
CA GLY A 428 13.27 31.54 8.72
C GLY A 428 12.89 30.85 10.05
N PRO A 429 13.83 30.68 11.00
CA PRO A 429 13.71 29.74 12.14
C PRO A 429 12.54 29.99 13.10
N ALA A 430 12.09 31.25 13.26
CA ALA A 430 10.95 31.58 14.11
C ALA A 430 9.62 31.11 13.50
N LYS A 431 9.45 31.26 12.18
CA LYS A 431 8.24 30.84 11.46
C LYS A 431 8.20 29.31 11.32
N LEU A 432 9.37 28.67 11.26
CA LEU A 432 9.52 27.22 11.26
C LEU A 432 9.05 26.57 12.57
N LYS A 433 9.49 27.10 13.72
CA LYS A 433 8.97 26.65 15.03
C LYS A 433 7.46 26.82 15.16
N GLN A 434 6.90 27.88 14.57
CA GLN A 434 5.46 28.11 14.56
C GLN A 434 4.71 27.07 13.71
N ILE A 435 5.28 26.64 12.57
CA ILE A 435 4.72 25.57 11.73
C ILE A 435 4.76 24.24 12.48
N GLN A 436 5.90 23.85 13.06
CA GLN A 436 6.01 22.61 13.86
C GLN A 436 4.99 22.60 15.00
N LYS A 437 4.83 23.71 15.73
CA LYS A 437 3.84 23.84 16.80
C LYS A 437 2.41 23.67 16.28
N LYS A 438 2.06 24.26 15.13
CA LYS A 438 0.73 24.13 14.53
C LYS A 438 0.45 22.70 14.04
N VAL A 439 1.45 22.05 13.44
CA VAL A 439 1.36 20.65 13.01
C VAL A 439 1.19 19.74 14.21
N TYR A 440 1.97 19.94 15.28
CA TYR A 440 1.80 19.22 16.54
C TYR A 440 0.41 19.42 17.13
N GLN A 441 -0.10 20.65 17.20
CA GLN A 441 -1.45 20.93 17.71
C GLN A 441 -2.54 20.26 16.86
N TYR A 442 -2.40 20.31 15.54
CA TYR A 442 -3.32 19.65 14.61
C TYR A 442 -3.31 18.12 14.81
N LEU A 443 -2.13 17.51 14.80
CA LEU A 443 -1.99 16.06 14.97
C LEU A 443 -2.39 15.61 16.36
N SER A 444 -2.09 16.38 17.41
CA SER A 444 -2.51 16.08 18.79
C SER A 444 -4.05 16.05 18.88
N GLY A 445 -4.73 17.04 18.30
CA GLY A 445 -6.19 17.02 18.20
C GLY A 445 -6.72 15.85 17.36
N ALA A 446 -6.11 15.59 16.21
CA ALA A 446 -6.52 14.52 15.31
C ALA A 446 -6.24 13.10 15.87
N PHE A 447 -5.25 12.95 16.76
CA PHE A 447 -4.82 11.66 17.31
C PHE A 447 -5.43 11.36 18.70
N GLY A 448 -6.40 12.17 19.14
CA GLY A 448 -7.17 11.93 20.35
C GLY A 448 -6.59 12.55 21.62
N GLY A 449 -5.70 13.55 21.50
CA GLY A 449 -5.23 14.38 22.61
C GLY A 449 -6.31 15.33 23.16
N PRO A 450 -6.04 16.04 24.27
CA PRO A 450 -7.00 16.95 24.87
C PRO A 450 -7.45 17.99 23.85
N VAL A 451 -8.74 17.95 23.50
CA VAL A 451 -9.36 18.81 22.49
C VAL A 451 -9.18 20.27 22.91
N SER A 452 -8.21 20.94 22.31
CA SER A 452 -8.10 22.38 22.37
C SER A 452 -7.73 22.87 20.96
N LEU A 453 -8.77 23.28 20.21
CA LEU A 453 -8.79 24.25 19.09
C LEU A 453 -9.42 23.82 17.76
N LEU A 454 -9.94 22.60 17.58
CA LEU A 454 -10.68 22.24 16.34
C LEU A 454 -12.18 22.58 16.40
N THR A 455 -12.55 23.75 16.92
CA THR A 455 -13.92 24.30 16.78
C THR A 455 -14.04 25.31 15.63
N LYS A 456 -13.06 25.37 14.72
CA LYS A 456 -13.22 26.12 13.46
C LYS A 456 -13.05 25.17 12.28
N PRO A 457 -13.97 25.22 11.29
CA PRO A 457 -13.83 24.47 10.06
C PRO A 457 -12.52 24.84 9.37
N LEU A 458 -11.98 23.92 8.58
CA LEU A 458 -10.80 24.15 7.74
C LEU A 458 -10.98 25.46 6.95
N PRO A 459 -9.97 26.35 6.94
CA PRO A 459 -10.05 27.58 6.16
C PRO A 459 -10.27 27.21 4.69
N THR A 460 -11.30 27.81 4.09
CA THR A 460 -11.52 27.66 2.64
C THR A 460 -10.35 28.30 1.89
N ARG A 461 -10.16 27.88 0.63
CA ARG A 461 -9.04 28.25 -0.26
C ARG A 461 -8.77 29.76 -0.39
N ASN A 462 -9.66 30.62 0.10
CA ASN A 462 -9.55 32.08 0.07
C ASN A 462 -8.97 32.71 1.35
N GLU A 463 -8.64 31.94 2.38
CA GLU A 463 -8.15 32.48 3.66
C GLU A 463 -6.64 32.22 3.92
N VAL A 464 -5.91 31.73 2.93
CA VAL A 464 -4.46 31.52 3.01
C VAL A 464 -3.77 32.34 1.93
N ASP A 465 -3.76 33.66 2.13
CA ASP A 465 -2.74 34.56 1.54
C ASP A 465 -1.58 34.76 2.55
#